data_AF-A0A498DPY1-F1
#
_entry.id   AF-A0A498DPY1-F1
#
_cell.length_a   1.000
_cell.length_b   1.000
_cell.length_c   1.000
_cell.angle_alpha   90.00
_cell.angle_beta   90.00
_cell.angle_gamma   90.00
#
_symmetry.space_group_name_H-M   'P 1'
#
loop_
_entity.id
_entity.type
_entity.pdbx_description
1 polymer ?
#
loop_
_entity_poly.entity_id
_entity_poly.type
_entity_poly.pdbx_seq_one_letter_code
_entity_poly.pdbx_strand_id
1 'polypeptide(L)' 'MDNLTREQTLDMLNDLLEEDVSSKFNEQLQYVGEHGEPSFVVANNEGKSVEVFVDWNKEADLLSFSINEDYTSE' A
#
# COMPACT_ATOMS: atom_id res chain seq x y z
N MET A 1 -8.67 1.19 -6.28
CA MET A 1 -9.20 -0.19 -6.08
C MET A 1 -9.26 -0.54 -4.59
N ASP A 2 -10.18 -1.41 -4.17
CA ASP A 2 -10.45 -1.72 -2.74
C ASP A 2 -10.49 -3.22 -2.41
N ASN A 3 -10.25 -3.57 -1.14
CA ASN A 3 -10.26 -4.94 -0.59
C ASN A 3 -9.26 -5.90 -1.26
N LEU A 4 -8.07 -5.41 -1.56
CA LEU A 4 -6.96 -6.18 -2.10
C LEU A 4 -6.29 -6.98 -0.98
N THR A 5 -5.78 -8.16 -1.35
CA THR A 5 -4.85 -8.91 -0.49
C THR A 5 -3.45 -8.34 -0.60
N ARG A 6 -2.59 -8.62 0.39
CA ARG A 6 -1.18 -8.20 0.39
C ARG A 6 -0.47 -8.50 -0.93
N GLU A 7 -0.66 -9.71 -1.46
CA GLU A 7 -0.01 -10.15 -2.70
C GLU A 7 -0.53 -9.36 -3.91
N GLN A 8 -1.84 -9.11 -4.00
CA GLN A 8 -2.42 -8.30 -5.07
C GLN A 8 -1.98 -6.84 -5.00
N THR A 9 -1.93 -6.27 -3.80
CA THR A 9 -1.45 -4.90 -3.58
C THR A 9 0.01 -4.76 -4.02
N LEU A 10 0.86 -5.73 -3.67
CA LEU A 10 2.27 -5.74 -4.10
C LEU A 10 2.42 -5.86 -5.61
N ASP A 11 1.70 -6.78 -6.25
CA ASP A 11 1.73 -6.96 -7.70
C ASP A 11 1.31 -5.67 -8.43
N MET A 12 0.22 -5.05 -7.97
CA MET A 12 -0.25 -3.77 -8.50
C MET A 12 0.73 -2.63 -8.28
N LEU A 13 1.33 -2.53 -7.09
CA LEU A 13 2.31 -1.49 -6.81
C LEU A 13 3.53 -1.62 -7.71
N ASN A 14 4.01 -2.85 -7.92
CA ASN A 14 5.13 -3.11 -8.82
C ASN A 14 4.81 -2.74 -10.28
N ASP A 15 3.57 -2.97 -10.72
CA ASP A 15 3.10 -2.55 -12.05
C ASP A 15 2.97 -1.01 -12.16
N LEU A 16 2.29 -0.37 -11.21
CA LEU A 16 2.06 1.10 -11.20
C LEU A 16 3.36 1.89 -11.09
N LEU A 17 4.29 1.40 -10.27
CA LEU A 17 5.57 2.05 -10.00
C LEU A 17 6.69 1.57 -10.92
N GLU A 18 6.43 0.59 -11.78
CA GLU A 18 7.40 -0.02 -12.71
C GLU A 18 8.72 -0.46 -12.01
N GLU A 19 8.66 -0.72 -10.71
CA GLU A 19 9.79 -1.02 -9.83
C GLU A 19 9.35 -2.04 -8.77
N ASP A 20 10.25 -2.97 -8.39
CA ASP A 20 9.97 -3.85 -7.24
C ASP A 20 10.03 -3.03 -5.93
N VAL A 21 8.87 -2.71 -5.39
CA VAL A 21 8.73 -1.95 -4.15
C VAL A 21 8.39 -2.83 -2.94
N SER A 22 8.54 -4.15 -3.09
CA SER A 22 8.22 -5.15 -2.07
C SER A 22 8.85 -4.86 -0.71
N SER A 23 10.12 -4.44 -0.69
CA SER A 23 10.80 -4.05 0.55
C SER A 23 10.20 -2.80 1.18
N LYS A 24 9.93 -1.75 0.38
CA LYS A 24 9.36 -0.49 0.87
C LYS A 24 7.95 -0.69 1.42
N PHE A 25 7.14 -1.45 0.70
CA PHE A 25 5.78 -1.80 1.11
C PHE A 25 5.77 -2.55 2.45
N ASN A 26 6.60 -3.59 2.60
CA ASN A 26 6.67 -4.34 3.85
C ASN A 26 7.20 -3.50 5.00
N GLU A 27 8.15 -2.60 4.72
CA GLU A 27 8.67 -1.69 5.72
C GLU A 27 7.57 -0.76 6.24
N GLN A 28 6.82 -0.11 5.35
CA GLN A 28 5.70 0.77 5.74
C GLN A 28 4.55 0.00 6.42
N LEU A 29 4.24 -1.21 5.94
CA LEU A 29 3.20 -2.07 6.51
C LEU A 29 3.48 -2.46 7.97
N GLN A 30 4.75 -2.53 8.38
CA GLN A 30 5.08 -2.82 9.78
C GLN A 30 4.78 -1.62 10.71
N TYR A 31 4.78 -0.40 10.16
CA TYR A 31 4.51 0.83 10.91
C TYR A 31 3.02 1.18 10.90
N VAL A 32 2.33 0.91 9.78
CA VAL A 32 0.89 1.13 9.66
C VAL A 32 0.14 0.17 10.59
N GLY A 33 -0.89 0.66 11.27
CA GLY A 33 -1.59 -0.09 12.32
C GLY A 33 -0.92 -0.12 13.69
N GLU A 34 0.41 -0.08 13.81
CA GLU A 34 1.10 0.07 15.11
C GLU A 34 0.93 1.50 15.65
N HIS A 35 0.99 2.50 14.77
CA HIS A 35 0.78 3.91 15.12
C HIS A 35 -0.66 4.40 14.95
N GLY A 36 -1.58 3.53 14.51
CA GLY A 36 -2.98 3.89 14.24
C GLY A 36 -3.19 4.71 12.97
N GLU A 37 -2.17 4.86 12.13
CA GLU A 37 -2.31 5.43 10.79
C GLU A 37 -2.97 4.40 9.86
N PRO A 38 -4.04 4.75 9.13
CA PRO A 38 -4.78 3.83 8.26
C PRO A 38 -4.29 3.85 6.80
N SER A 39 -3.16 4.49 6.51
CA SER A 39 -2.56 4.52 5.18
C SER A 39 -1.07 4.81 5.23
N PHE A 40 -0.36 4.51 4.14
CA PHE A 40 1.03 4.86 3.91
C PHE A 40 1.30 5.09 2.42
N VAL A 41 2.39 5.79 2.09
CA VAL A 41 2.78 6.08 0.71
C VAL A 41 3.99 5.25 0.32
N VAL A 42 3.93 4.62 -0.85
CA VAL A 42 5.05 3.90 -1.46
C VAL A 42 5.52 4.67 -2.68
N ALA A 43 6.80 5.03 -2.72
CA ALA A 43 7.37 5.75 -3.84
C ALA A 43 8.54 4.99 -4.49
N ASN A 44 8.62 5.04 -5.81
CA ASN A 44 9.76 4.52 -6.57
C ASN A 44 10.91 5.54 -6.62
N ASN A 45 12.04 5.14 -7.20
CA ASN A 45 13.18 6.03 -7.36
C ASN A 45 12.99 7.13 -8.42
N GLU A 46 11.98 7.01 -9.29
CA GLU A 46 11.67 7.99 -10.34
C GLU A 46 10.76 9.12 -9.84
N GLY A 47 10.32 9.07 -8.58
CA GLY A 47 9.44 10.06 -7.99
C GLY A 47 7.95 9.78 -8.17
N LYS A 48 7.57 8.63 -8.73
CA LYS A 48 6.20 8.14 -8.70
C LYS A 48 5.87 7.65 -7.30
N SER A 49 4.68 7.97 -6.81
CA SER A 49 4.22 7.56 -5.49
C SER A 49 2.78 7.08 -5.55
N VAL A 50 2.45 6.06 -4.77
CA VAL A 50 1.10 5.51 -4.67
C VAL A 50 0.73 5.43 -3.18
N GLU A 51 -0.47 5.91 -2.85
CA GLU A 51 -1.01 5.81 -1.50
C GLU A 51 -1.76 4.49 -1.32
N VAL A 52 -1.38 3.76 -0.28
CA VAL A 52 -1.98 2.48 0.13
C VAL A 52 -2.72 2.70 1.44
N PHE A 53 -4.01 2.43 1.43
CA PHE A 53 -4.85 2.41 2.61
C PHE A 53 -4.91 1.01 3.18
N VAL A 54 -4.88 0.91 4.49
CA VAL A 54 -4.93 -0.33 5.25
C VAL A 54 -6.16 -0.31 6.14
N ASP A 55 -7.06 -1.24 5.88
CA ASP A 55 -8.21 -1.51 6.72
C ASP A 55 -7.93 -2.78 7.54
N TRP A 56 -7.77 -2.59 8.85
CA TRP A 56 -7.65 -3.72 9.78
C TRP A 56 -8.98 -4.00 10.45
N ASN A 57 -9.61 -5.09 10.01
CA ASN A 57 -10.79 -5.62 10.66
C ASN A 57 -10.39 -6.47 11.87
N LYS A 58 -10.35 -5.85 13.05
CA LYS A 58 -10.01 -6.50 14.32
C LYS A 58 -10.95 -7.65 14.71
N GLU A 59 -12.21 -7.61 14.27
CA GLU A 59 -13.20 -8.64 14.60
C GLU A 59 -12.97 -9.92 13.79
N ALA A 60 -12.57 -9.76 12.53
CA ALA A 60 -12.28 -10.87 11.63
C ALA A 60 -10.79 -11.27 11.59
N ASP A 61 -9.91 -10.52 12.26
CA ASP A 61 -8.45 -10.63 12.17
C ASP A 61 -7.94 -10.58 10.72
N LEU A 62 -8.55 -9.71 9.91
CA LEU A 62 -8.26 -9.57 8.48
C LEU A 62 -7.70 -8.19 8.16
N LEU A 63 -6.64 -8.18 7.37
CA LEU A 63 -6.04 -6.98 6.77
C LEU A 63 -6.45 -6.89 5.31
N SER A 64 -7.08 -5.77 4.97
CA SER A 64 -7.52 -5.46 3.60
C SER A 64 -6.84 -4.18 3.15
N PHE A 65 -6.51 -4.10 1.86
CA PHE A 65 -5.78 -2.96 1.31
C PHE A 65 -6.60 -2.27 0.23
N SER A 66 -6.49 -0.94 0.15
CA SER A 66 -7.00 -0.16 -0.99
C SER A 66 -5.89 0.68 -1.56
N ILE A 67 -5.80 0.75 -2.89
CA ILE A 67 -4.85 1.61 -3.60
C ILE A 67 -5.63 2.76 -4.22
N ASN A 68 -5.20 3.98 -3.95
CA ASN A 68 -5.71 5.15 -4.67
C ASN A 68 -4.81 5.41 -5.88
N GLU A 69 -5.30 4.99 -7.06
CA GLU A 69 -4.60 5.15 -8.34
C GLU A 69 -4.59 6.61 -8.84
N ASP A 70 -5.45 7.47 -8.28
CA ASP A 70 -5.51 8.90 -8.63
C ASP A 70 -4.37 9.71 -7.98
N TYR A 71 -3.56 9.08 -7.10
CA TYR A 71 -2.39 9.71 -6.48
C TYR A 71 -1.17 9.77 -7.43
N THR A 72 -1.37 9.99 -8.73
CA THR A 72 -0.29 10.49 -9.58
C THR A 72 -0.19 11.98 -9.34
N SER A 73 0.78 12.42 -8.53
CA SER A 73 1.10 13.85 -8.44
C SER A 73 1.47 14.35 -9.85
N GLU A 74 0.59 15.17 -10.43
CA GLU A 74 0.84 15.97 -11.64
C GLU A 74 1.98 16.97 -11.47
#